data_AF-A0A354GLK9-F1
#
_entry.id   AF-A0A354GLK9-F1
#
_cell.length_a   1.000
_cell.length_b   1.000
_cell.length_c   1.000
_cell.angle_alpha   90.00
_cell.angle_beta   90.00
_cell.angle_gamma   90.00
#
_symmetry.space_group_name_H-M   'P 1'
#
loop_
_entity.id
_entity.type
_entity.pdbx_description
1 polymer ?
#
loop_
_entity_poly.entity_id
_entity_poly.type
_entity_poly.pdbx_seq_one_letter_code
_entity_poly.pdbx_strand_id
1 'polypeptide(L)'
;ERGEGYGVAAMRNPDGPVAVIGSHGVCFAAMVQLATDGLVESTFSGKMPERLGASWLAVKAGLAKGKIDDVIFQLLDAVDGDGNIPQATQRLEHLEMFTLLGDPALKLAVTPADLVLKTDDAAPEATLTIHGTAPARLNGGQVHVVVERPVISSPTNLIPLPKELGRERNGVLMRNHDRANRFVLDEGTTTIKDGRFEVKLQLPAKMPWKRLNVRAYAATPTEEALGTLRLDVQAPHQESPHR
;
A
#
# COMPACT_ATOMS: atom_id res chain seq x y z
N GLU A 1 -10.08 -22.02 28.48
CA GLU A 1 -10.87 -20.78 28.66
C GLU A 1 -12.03 -20.80 27.67
N ARG A 2 -13.26 -20.47 28.10
CA ARG A 2 -14.46 -20.48 27.23
C ARG A 2 -14.72 -19.06 26.70
N GLY A 3 -13.79 -18.57 25.88
CA GLY A 3 -13.94 -17.31 25.15
C GLY A 3 -14.46 -17.57 23.74
N GLU A 4 -15.23 -16.64 23.19
CA GLU A 4 -15.52 -16.60 21.76
C GLU A 4 -14.23 -16.34 20.96
N GLY A 5 -14.04 -17.02 19.84
CA GLY A 5 -12.86 -16.82 18.99
C GLY A 5 -12.84 -15.41 18.39
N TYR A 6 -11.65 -14.82 18.25
CA TYR A 6 -11.48 -13.44 17.77
C TYR A 6 -12.26 -13.14 16.48
N GLY A 7 -12.22 -14.04 15.50
CA GLY A 7 -12.92 -13.82 14.22
C GLY A 7 -14.43 -13.64 14.38
N VAL A 8 -15.05 -14.36 15.30
CA VAL A 8 -16.50 -14.23 15.58
C VAL A 8 -16.77 -12.92 16.32
N ALA A 9 -15.96 -12.60 17.33
CA ALA A 9 -16.08 -11.35 18.07
C ALA A 9 -15.90 -10.13 17.16
N ALA A 10 -14.94 -10.18 16.23
CA ALA A 10 -14.68 -9.12 15.25
C ALA A 10 -15.87 -8.93 14.29
N MET A 11 -16.43 -10.02 13.74
CA MET A 11 -17.58 -9.97 12.84
C MET A 11 -18.88 -9.45 13.50
N ARG A 12 -19.00 -9.56 14.82
CA ARG A 12 -20.15 -9.03 15.58
C ARG A 12 -20.02 -7.58 15.97
N ASN A 13 -18.81 -7.02 15.94
CA ASN A 13 -18.59 -5.62 16.23
C ASN A 13 -19.21 -4.77 15.10
N PRO A 14 -20.15 -3.84 15.38
CA PRO A 14 -20.69 -2.94 14.36
C PRO A 14 -19.63 -2.10 13.64
N ASP A 15 -18.52 -1.80 14.32
CA ASP A 15 -17.36 -1.09 13.76
C ASP A 15 -16.24 -2.06 13.33
N GLY A 16 -16.56 -3.36 13.27
CA GLY A 16 -15.66 -4.43 12.90
C GLY A 16 -15.48 -4.59 11.39
N PRO A 17 -14.64 -5.55 10.98
CA PRO A 17 -14.46 -5.85 9.57
C PRO A 17 -15.72 -6.48 8.96
N VAL A 18 -15.91 -6.28 7.66
CA VAL A 18 -16.99 -6.91 6.88
C VAL A 18 -16.77 -8.43 6.65
N ALA A 19 -15.54 -8.90 6.85
CA ALA A 19 -15.16 -10.30 6.79
C ALA A 19 -13.83 -10.57 7.49
N VAL A 20 -13.62 -11.82 7.91
CA VAL A 20 -12.36 -12.31 8.48
C VAL A 20 -11.93 -13.58 7.76
N ILE A 21 -10.69 -13.61 7.25
CA ILE A 21 -10.01 -14.83 6.85
C ILE A 21 -9.01 -15.18 7.96
N GLY A 22 -9.12 -16.39 8.50
CA GLY A 22 -8.25 -16.82 9.59
C GLY A 22 -8.37 -18.31 9.86
N SER A 23 -7.56 -18.81 10.78
CA SER A 23 -7.61 -20.21 11.18
C SER A 23 -8.48 -20.43 12.41
N HIS A 24 -9.18 -21.56 12.48
CA HIS A 24 -9.88 -21.97 13.69
C HIS A 24 -8.98 -22.69 14.72
N GLY A 25 -7.69 -22.86 14.44
CA GLY A 25 -6.71 -23.47 15.35
C GLY A 25 -5.31 -22.87 15.20
N VAL A 26 -4.32 -23.49 15.82
CA VAL A 26 -2.92 -23.05 15.72
C VAL A 26 -2.42 -23.29 14.29
N CYS A 27 -1.88 -22.25 13.65
CA CYS A 27 -1.25 -22.38 12.34
C CYS A 27 0.25 -22.20 12.41
N PHE A 28 0.97 -23.07 11.72
CA PHE A 28 2.42 -23.03 11.59
C PHE A 28 2.83 -21.93 10.60
N ALA A 29 3.92 -21.24 10.92
CA ALA A 29 4.41 -20.08 10.17
C ALA A 29 4.64 -20.40 8.69
N ALA A 30 5.19 -21.59 8.38
CA ALA A 30 5.40 -22.03 7.01
C ALA A 30 4.11 -22.11 6.19
N MET A 31 3.01 -22.56 6.82
CA MET A 31 1.71 -22.65 6.16
C MET A 31 1.04 -21.27 6.05
N VAL A 32 1.16 -20.43 7.08
CA VAL A 32 0.68 -19.05 7.04
C VAL A 32 1.39 -18.24 5.93
N GLN A 33 2.68 -18.47 5.73
CA GLN A 33 3.45 -17.87 4.64
C GLN A 33 2.83 -18.23 3.27
N LEU A 34 2.63 -19.53 3.00
CA LEU A 34 2.00 -20.00 1.76
C LEU A 34 0.59 -19.41 1.55
N ALA A 35 -0.23 -19.36 2.60
CA ALA A 35 -1.55 -18.75 2.60
C ALA A 35 -1.49 -17.25 2.25
N THR A 36 -0.52 -16.54 2.84
CA THR A 36 -0.30 -15.10 2.64
C THR A 36 0.19 -14.81 1.23
N ASP A 37 1.10 -15.62 0.70
CA ASP A 37 1.60 -15.49 -0.68
C ASP A 37 0.45 -15.61 -1.69
N GLY A 38 -0.46 -16.57 -1.50
CA GLY A 38 -1.66 -16.68 -2.33
C GLY A 38 -2.56 -15.44 -2.29
N LEU A 39 -2.76 -14.86 -1.10
CA LEU A 39 -3.52 -13.62 -0.94
C LEU A 39 -2.84 -12.44 -1.65
N VAL A 40 -1.55 -12.23 -1.38
CA VAL A 40 -0.74 -11.13 -1.92
C VAL A 40 -0.68 -11.25 -3.45
N GLU A 41 -0.39 -12.44 -3.98
CA GLU A 41 -0.30 -12.65 -5.42
C GLU A 41 -1.64 -12.30 -6.11
N SER A 42 -2.77 -12.77 -5.54
CA SER A 42 -4.09 -12.47 -6.10
C SER A 42 -4.46 -11.00 -6.04
N THR A 43 -3.99 -10.28 -5.02
CA THR A 43 -4.35 -8.88 -4.79
C THR A 43 -3.49 -7.92 -5.60
N PHE A 44 -2.20 -8.23 -5.77
CA PHE A 44 -1.21 -7.27 -6.28
C PHE A 44 -0.59 -7.63 -7.64
N SER A 45 -0.79 -8.84 -8.16
CA SER A 45 -0.14 -9.27 -9.42
C SER A 45 -0.95 -8.93 -10.68
N GLY A 46 -1.99 -8.12 -10.56
CA GLY A 46 -2.85 -7.75 -11.66
C GLY A 46 -4.15 -7.09 -11.19
N LYS A 47 -5.27 -7.55 -11.75
CA LYS A 47 -6.59 -7.08 -11.33
C LYS A 47 -6.97 -7.77 -10.02
N MET A 48 -7.20 -6.98 -8.97
CA MET A 48 -7.74 -7.46 -7.70
C MET A 48 -9.03 -8.27 -7.93
N PRO A 49 -9.28 -9.35 -7.17
CA PRO A 49 -10.48 -10.15 -7.35
C PRO A 49 -11.74 -9.31 -7.12
N GLU A 50 -12.79 -9.55 -7.92
CA GLU A 50 -14.04 -8.79 -7.80
C GLU A 50 -14.87 -9.19 -6.57
N ARG A 51 -14.61 -10.39 -6.02
CA ARG A 51 -15.36 -10.95 -4.90
C ARG A 51 -14.44 -11.53 -3.84
N LEU A 52 -14.87 -11.42 -2.59
CA LEU A 52 -14.13 -11.90 -1.43
C LEU A 52 -13.82 -13.41 -1.50
N GLY A 53 -14.78 -14.21 -1.98
CA GLY A 53 -14.60 -15.65 -2.13
C GLY A 53 -13.44 -16.02 -3.05
N ALA A 54 -13.14 -15.20 -4.07
CA ALA A 54 -12.00 -15.42 -4.94
C ALA A 54 -10.66 -15.15 -4.23
N SER A 55 -10.59 -14.12 -3.37
CA SER A 55 -9.43 -13.89 -2.49
C SER A 55 -9.22 -15.05 -1.50
N TRP A 56 -10.31 -15.59 -0.93
CA TRP A 56 -10.24 -16.77 -0.07
C TRP A 56 -9.75 -18.03 -0.82
N LEU A 57 -10.24 -18.25 -2.04
CA LEU A 57 -9.75 -19.35 -2.87
C LEU A 57 -8.27 -19.17 -3.25
N ALA A 58 -7.78 -17.95 -3.41
CA ALA A 58 -6.37 -17.69 -3.64
C ALA A 58 -5.50 -18.04 -2.41
N VAL A 59 -5.96 -17.71 -1.20
CA VAL A 59 -5.33 -18.17 0.05
C VAL A 59 -5.23 -19.70 0.08
N LYS A 60 -6.32 -20.39 -0.24
CA LYS A 60 -6.36 -21.86 -0.32
C LYS A 60 -5.42 -22.40 -1.40
N ALA A 61 -5.34 -21.73 -2.55
CA ALA A 61 -4.43 -22.11 -3.64
C ALA A 61 -2.95 -21.95 -3.23
N GLY A 62 -2.62 -20.92 -2.46
CA GLY A 62 -1.30 -20.73 -1.87
C GLY A 62 -0.90 -21.91 -0.98
N LEU A 63 -1.78 -22.34 -0.07
CA LEU A 63 -1.55 -23.54 0.75
C LEU A 63 -1.42 -24.82 -0.10
N ALA A 64 -2.34 -25.01 -1.06
CA ALA A 64 -2.41 -26.25 -1.84
C ALA A 64 -1.27 -26.39 -2.87
N LYS A 65 -0.82 -25.28 -3.47
CA LYS A 65 0.04 -25.27 -4.67
C LYS A 65 1.21 -24.29 -4.60
N GLY A 66 1.23 -23.39 -3.63
CA GLY A 66 2.31 -22.43 -3.45
C GLY A 66 3.64 -23.13 -3.21
N LYS A 67 4.71 -22.48 -3.66
CA LYS A 67 6.09 -22.99 -3.53
C LYS A 67 6.75 -22.31 -2.35
N ILE A 68 7.44 -23.10 -1.55
CA ILE A 68 8.32 -22.65 -0.47
C ILE A 68 9.61 -23.46 -0.64
N ASP A 69 10.75 -22.78 -0.62
CA ASP A 69 12.03 -23.49 -0.68
C ASP A 69 12.31 -24.20 0.66
N ASP A 70 13.10 -25.27 0.59
CA ASP A 70 13.34 -26.14 1.75
C ASP A 70 14.02 -25.39 2.91
N VAL A 71 14.85 -24.38 2.61
CA VAL A 71 15.57 -23.62 3.64
C VAL A 71 14.60 -22.72 4.41
N ILE A 72 13.76 -21.97 3.70
CA ILE A 72 12.71 -21.15 4.32
C ILE A 72 11.70 -22.04 5.06
N PHE A 73 11.31 -23.18 4.46
CA PHE A 73 10.40 -24.12 5.13
C PHE A 73 10.98 -24.59 6.46
N GLN A 74 12.21 -25.10 6.48
CA GLN A 74 12.86 -25.58 7.70
C GLN A 74 13.04 -24.47 8.74
N LEU A 75 13.37 -23.25 8.30
CA LEU A 75 13.52 -22.10 9.19
C LEU A 75 12.19 -21.77 9.89
N LEU A 76 11.09 -21.72 9.14
CA LEU A 76 9.77 -21.40 9.69
C LEU A 76 9.22 -22.55 10.55
N ASP A 77 9.34 -23.79 10.09
CA ASP A 77 8.89 -24.99 10.81
C ASP A 77 9.65 -25.19 12.14
N ALA A 78 10.92 -24.79 12.22
CA ALA A 78 11.69 -24.84 13.46
C ALA A 78 11.22 -23.85 14.55
N VAL A 79 10.44 -22.82 14.19
CA VAL A 79 9.94 -21.82 15.14
C VAL A 79 8.68 -22.31 15.83
N ASP A 80 7.71 -22.81 15.07
CA ASP A 80 6.37 -23.14 15.58
C ASP A 80 5.71 -24.39 14.95
N GLY A 81 6.44 -25.13 14.12
CA GLY A 81 5.97 -26.35 13.46
C GLY A 81 6.26 -27.63 14.25
N ASP A 82 6.08 -28.76 13.57
CA ASP A 82 6.39 -30.09 14.08
C ASP A 82 7.11 -30.90 12.99
N GLY A 83 8.42 -31.07 13.17
CA GLY A 83 9.28 -31.80 12.23
C GLY A 83 8.95 -33.28 12.07
N ASN A 84 8.06 -33.84 12.90
CA ASN A 84 7.54 -35.21 12.72
C ASN A 84 6.36 -35.26 11.74
N ILE A 85 5.74 -34.13 11.43
CA ILE A 85 4.60 -34.03 10.51
C ILE A 85 5.13 -33.65 9.13
N PRO A 86 4.99 -34.50 8.10
CA PRO A 86 5.41 -34.16 6.76
C PRO A 86 4.70 -32.91 6.25
N GLN A 87 5.41 -32.06 5.50
CA GLN A 87 4.86 -30.82 4.94
C GLN A 87 3.52 -31.03 4.20
N ALA A 88 3.38 -32.13 3.46
CA ALA A 88 2.15 -32.44 2.74
C ALA A 88 0.94 -32.61 3.68
N THR A 89 1.15 -33.22 4.85
CA THR A 89 0.13 -33.36 5.90
C THR A 89 -0.17 -32.01 6.52
N GLN A 90 0.86 -31.24 6.88
CA GLN A 90 0.67 -29.88 7.41
C GLN A 90 -0.18 -29.03 6.45
N ARG A 91 0.08 -29.10 5.13
CA ARG A 91 -0.71 -28.39 4.11
C ARG A 91 -2.18 -28.79 4.13
N LEU A 92 -2.49 -30.09 4.18
CA LEU A 92 -3.87 -30.57 4.17
C LEU A 92 -4.63 -30.09 5.41
N GLU A 93 -4.03 -30.23 6.60
CA GLU A 93 -4.62 -29.74 7.85
C GLU A 93 -4.90 -28.24 7.79
N HIS A 94 -3.93 -27.45 7.33
CA HIS A 94 -4.10 -25.99 7.24
C HIS A 94 -5.10 -25.59 6.15
N LEU A 95 -5.20 -26.38 5.08
CA LEU A 95 -6.25 -26.21 4.07
C LEU A 95 -7.63 -26.49 4.65
N GLU A 96 -7.80 -27.30 5.68
CA GLU A 96 -9.08 -27.43 6.38
C GLU A 96 -9.28 -26.28 7.38
N MET A 97 -8.22 -25.87 8.06
CA MET A 97 -8.27 -24.91 9.16
C MET A 97 -8.56 -23.45 8.75
N PHE A 98 -8.08 -23.01 7.57
CA PHE A 98 -8.32 -21.65 7.12
C PHE A 98 -9.79 -21.43 6.74
N THR A 99 -10.49 -20.60 7.49
CA THR A 99 -11.90 -20.30 7.29
C THR A 99 -12.11 -18.88 6.80
N LEU A 100 -13.22 -18.67 6.11
CA LEU A 100 -13.76 -17.35 5.80
C LEU A 100 -15.02 -17.16 6.65
N LEU A 101 -15.03 -16.13 7.49
CA LEU A 101 -16.22 -15.63 8.17
C LEU A 101 -16.68 -14.36 7.43
N GLY A 102 -17.81 -14.42 6.75
CA GLY A 102 -18.33 -13.33 5.92
C GLY A 102 -19.04 -13.87 4.67
N ASP A 103 -19.52 -12.97 3.83
CA ASP A 103 -20.17 -13.34 2.57
C ASP A 103 -19.11 -13.58 1.46
N PRO A 104 -18.89 -14.81 0.97
CA PRO A 104 -17.97 -15.05 -0.14
C PRO A 104 -18.42 -14.36 -1.45
N ALA A 105 -19.71 -14.02 -1.57
CA ALA A 105 -20.23 -13.26 -2.71
C ALA A 105 -20.04 -11.75 -2.56
N LEU A 106 -19.53 -11.24 -1.43
CA LEU A 106 -19.27 -9.82 -1.21
C LEU A 106 -18.41 -9.27 -2.35
N LYS A 107 -18.90 -8.23 -3.01
CA LYS A 107 -18.13 -7.49 -4.01
C LYS A 107 -17.08 -6.66 -3.30
N LEU A 108 -15.82 -6.85 -3.69
CA LEU A 108 -14.72 -6.04 -3.16
C LEU A 108 -14.77 -4.67 -3.82
N ALA A 109 -14.65 -3.62 -3.02
CA ALA A 109 -14.52 -2.26 -3.51
C ALA A 109 -13.14 -2.12 -4.14
N VAL A 110 -13.06 -2.32 -5.46
CA VAL A 110 -11.85 -2.09 -6.24
C VAL A 110 -11.97 -0.70 -6.83
N THR A 111 -11.18 0.24 -6.31
CA THR A 111 -11.06 1.57 -6.89
C THR A 111 -10.40 1.46 -8.28
N PRO A 112 -11.09 1.80 -9.38
CA PRO A 112 -10.52 1.69 -10.71
C PRO A 112 -9.29 2.60 -10.88
N ALA A 113 -8.20 2.05 -11.42
CA ALA A 113 -6.98 2.81 -11.71
C ALA A 113 -7.01 3.40 -13.14
N ASP A 114 -8.03 4.21 -13.44
CA ASP A 114 -8.31 4.70 -14.79
C ASP A 114 -8.29 6.23 -14.95
N LEU A 115 -7.67 6.95 -14.01
CA LEU A 115 -7.21 8.32 -14.25
C LEU A 115 -5.87 8.28 -15.00
N VAL A 116 -5.78 9.03 -16.09
CA VAL A 116 -4.52 9.19 -16.84
C VAL A 116 -3.92 10.54 -16.52
N LEU A 117 -2.67 10.54 -16.05
CA LEU A 117 -1.94 11.74 -15.65
C LEU A 117 -0.80 12.02 -16.62
N LYS A 118 -0.54 13.30 -16.89
CA LYS A 118 0.57 13.80 -17.69
C LYS A 118 1.12 15.08 -17.09
N THR A 119 2.42 15.27 -17.23
CA THR A 119 3.11 16.52 -16.86
C THR A 119 4.49 16.51 -17.52
N ASP A 120 5.16 17.66 -17.48
CA ASP A 120 6.55 17.79 -17.91
C ASP A 120 7.51 17.29 -16.81
N ASP A 121 8.81 17.24 -17.13
CA ASP A 121 9.82 16.78 -16.18
C ASP A 121 9.86 17.64 -14.89
N ALA A 122 10.17 16.99 -13.77
CA ALA A 122 10.28 17.66 -12.49
C ALA A 122 11.66 18.32 -12.33
N ALA A 123 11.68 19.59 -11.95
CA ALA A 123 12.89 20.33 -11.59
C ALA A 123 12.74 21.00 -10.20
N PRO A 124 13.85 21.22 -9.47
CA PRO A 124 13.82 21.94 -8.20
C PRO A 124 13.17 23.33 -8.33
N GLU A 125 12.37 23.72 -7.33
CA GLU A 125 11.64 25.01 -7.27
C GLU A 125 10.63 25.26 -8.40
N ALA A 126 10.44 24.31 -9.30
CA ALA A 126 9.48 24.45 -10.39
C ALA A 126 8.05 24.24 -9.91
N THR A 127 7.12 24.92 -10.58
CA THR A 127 5.69 24.62 -10.49
C THR A 127 5.35 23.51 -11.47
N LEU A 128 5.03 22.34 -10.93
CA LEU A 128 4.61 21.17 -11.68
C LEU A 128 3.12 21.26 -12.02
N THR A 129 2.78 21.33 -13.30
CA THR A 129 1.38 21.34 -13.75
C THR A 129 0.96 19.94 -14.14
N ILE A 130 0.09 19.32 -13.34
CA ILE A 130 -0.46 18.00 -13.61
C ILE A 130 -1.73 18.14 -14.44
N HIS A 131 -1.70 17.61 -15.65
CA HIS A 131 -2.87 17.45 -16.49
C HIS A 131 -3.43 16.03 -16.33
N GLY A 132 -4.74 15.93 -16.11
CA GLY A 132 -5.40 14.65 -15.97
C GLY A 132 -6.61 14.50 -16.87
N THR A 133 -6.85 13.28 -17.33
CA THR A 133 -8.11 12.87 -17.95
C THR A 133 -8.80 11.84 -17.08
N ALA A 134 -10.10 12.01 -16.91
CA ALA A 134 -10.96 11.17 -16.09
C ALA A 134 -12.09 10.56 -16.93
N PRO A 135 -12.57 9.36 -16.59
CA PRO A 135 -13.75 8.77 -17.20
C PRO A 135 -14.99 9.64 -16.96
N ALA A 136 -15.93 9.62 -17.91
CA ALA A 136 -17.13 10.48 -17.90
C ALA A 136 -17.96 10.39 -16.61
N ARG A 137 -17.95 9.21 -15.98
CA ARG A 137 -18.65 8.91 -14.72
C ARG A 137 -18.22 9.82 -13.55
N LEU A 138 -16.98 10.34 -13.60
CA LEU A 138 -16.41 11.23 -12.58
C LEU A 138 -16.57 12.73 -12.89
N ASN A 139 -17.27 13.10 -13.96
CA ASN A 139 -17.42 14.51 -14.31
C ASN A 139 -18.15 15.30 -13.21
N GLY A 140 -17.61 16.45 -12.82
CA GLY A 140 -18.09 17.22 -11.66
C GLY A 140 -17.58 16.70 -10.30
N GLY A 141 -16.87 15.57 -10.26
CA GLY A 141 -16.22 15.05 -9.05
C GLY A 141 -15.01 15.88 -8.63
N GLN A 142 -14.61 15.76 -7.36
CA GLN A 142 -13.36 16.34 -6.87
C GLN A 142 -12.20 15.39 -7.14
N VAL A 143 -11.07 15.95 -7.54
CA VAL A 143 -9.81 15.22 -7.69
C VAL A 143 -8.77 15.86 -6.78
N HIS A 144 -8.13 15.02 -5.98
CA HIS A 144 -7.01 15.36 -5.12
C HIS A 144 -5.75 14.76 -5.71
N VAL A 145 -4.73 15.59 -5.91
CA VAL A 145 -3.45 15.20 -6.50
C VAL A 145 -2.33 15.51 -5.52
N VAL A 146 -1.47 14.54 -5.30
CA VAL A 146 -0.29 14.64 -4.43
C VAL A 146 0.97 14.34 -5.23
N VAL A 147 2.05 15.05 -4.92
CA VAL A 147 3.40 14.70 -5.38
C VAL A 147 4.24 14.25 -4.19
N GLU A 148 4.90 13.11 -4.33
CA GLU A 148 5.54 12.40 -3.24
C GLU A 148 6.96 11.97 -3.59
N ARG A 149 7.83 11.97 -2.59
CA ARG A 149 9.13 11.29 -2.68
C ARG A 149 8.95 9.76 -2.59
N PRO A 150 9.91 8.96 -3.07
CA PRO A 150 9.83 7.51 -2.97
C PRO A 150 9.76 7.02 -1.51
N VAL A 151 9.05 5.92 -1.26
CA VAL A 151 8.85 5.35 0.10
C VAL A 151 10.17 4.96 0.77
N ILE A 152 11.17 4.53 -0.01
CA ILE A 152 12.51 4.16 0.48
C ILE A 152 13.49 5.34 0.54
N SER A 153 13.02 6.57 0.34
CA SER A 153 13.89 7.74 0.27
C SER A 153 14.16 8.37 1.64
N SER A 154 15.25 9.15 1.74
CA SER A 154 15.51 10.00 2.89
C SER A 154 14.83 11.38 2.73
N PRO A 155 14.27 11.96 3.81
CA PRO A 155 13.79 13.34 3.80
C PRO A 155 14.95 14.34 3.71
N THR A 156 14.68 15.56 3.25
CA THR A 156 15.71 16.60 2.98
C THR A 156 15.91 17.60 4.12
N ASN A 157 15.07 17.55 5.15
CA ASN A 157 14.93 18.60 6.15
C ASN A 157 14.98 18.07 7.59
N LEU A 158 15.80 17.05 7.87
CA LEU A 158 16.01 16.60 9.25
C LEU A 158 16.78 17.65 10.06
N ILE A 159 16.35 17.83 11.30
CA ILE A 159 17.00 18.73 12.26
C ILE A 159 18.15 17.96 12.93
N PRO A 160 19.37 18.54 13.02
CA PRO A 160 20.45 17.93 13.79
C PRO A 160 20.03 17.63 15.23
N LEU A 161 20.40 16.45 15.72
CA LEU A 161 20.07 16.08 17.10
C LEU A 161 20.96 16.84 18.10
N PRO A 162 20.38 17.44 19.16
CA PRO A 162 21.15 17.94 20.29
C PRO A 162 22.02 16.82 20.87
N LYS A 163 23.25 17.17 21.29
CA LYS A 163 24.21 16.22 21.86
C LYS A 163 23.79 15.74 23.24
N GLU A 164 23.17 16.62 24.03
CA GLU A 164 22.74 16.31 25.38
C GLU A 164 21.45 15.50 25.38
N LEU A 165 21.39 14.50 26.26
CA LEU A 165 20.18 13.72 26.49
C LEU A 165 19.17 14.57 27.26
N GLY A 166 17.90 14.55 26.85
CA GLY A 166 16.86 15.31 27.54
C GLY A 166 15.62 15.54 26.68
N ARG A 167 14.66 16.29 27.24
CA ARG A 167 13.37 16.58 26.57
C ARG A 167 13.54 17.24 25.21
N GLU A 168 14.51 18.15 25.07
CA GLU A 168 14.77 18.84 23.81
C GLU A 168 15.17 17.86 22.70
N ARG A 169 16.12 16.96 22.97
CA ARG A 169 16.54 15.92 22.05
C ARG A 169 15.38 14.99 21.67
N ASN A 170 14.54 14.60 22.62
CA ASN A 170 13.35 13.78 22.36
C ASN A 170 12.34 14.51 21.48
N GLY A 171 12.13 15.81 21.71
CA GLY A 171 11.27 16.63 20.84
C GLY A 171 11.81 16.74 19.41
N VAL A 172 13.12 16.85 19.22
CA VAL A 172 13.74 16.82 17.90
C VAL A 172 13.60 15.44 17.24
N LEU A 173 13.79 14.34 17.99
CA LEU A 173 13.57 12.98 17.50
C LEU A 173 12.15 12.78 16.97
N MET A 174 11.12 13.19 17.71
CA MET A 174 9.72 13.08 17.28
C MET A 174 9.47 13.89 16.01
N ARG A 175 9.93 15.14 15.94
CA ARG A 175 9.79 15.96 14.72
C ARG A 175 10.50 15.37 13.51
N ASN A 176 11.67 14.77 13.71
CA ASN A 176 12.40 14.08 12.64
C ASN A 176 11.68 12.80 12.21
N HIS A 177 11.09 12.05 13.15
CA HIS A 177 10.26 10.88 12.85
C HIS A 177 9.05 11.28 12.00
N ASP A 178 8.32 12.32 12.39
CA ASP A 178 7.18 12.83 11.61
C ASP A 178 7.61 13.28 10.21
N ARG A 179 8.75 13.97 10.08
CA ARG A 179 9.31 14.38 8.78
C ARG A 179 9.74 13.19 7.93
N ALA A 180 10.33 12.17 8.54
CA ALA A 180 10.76 10.95 7.86
C ALA A 180 9.58 10.11 7.36
N ASN A 181 8.42 10.22 8.00
CA ASN A 181 7.18 9.55 7.56
C ASN A 181 6.29 10.42 6.67
N ARG A 182 6.62 11.71 6.49
CA ARG A 182 5.94 12.58 5.52
C ARG A 182 6.58 12.41 4.14
N PHE A 183 5.83 11.78 3.23
CA PHE A 183 6.26 11.55 1.85
C PHE A 183 5.72 12.60 0.87
N VAL A 184 4.54 13.16 1.16
CA VAL A 184 3.92 14.25 0.39
C VAL A 184 4.82 15.48 0.46
N LEU A 185 5.20 15.97 -0.72
CA LEU A 185 5.97 17.19 -0.90
C LEU A 185 5.03 18.38 -1.09
N ASP A 186 3.99 18.21 -1.90
CA ASP A 186 2.91 19.16 -2.08
C ASP A 186 1.64 18.45 -2.56
N GLU A 187 0.51 19.11 -2.42
CA GLU A 187 -0.80 18.58 -2.78
C GLU A 187 -1.77 19.67 -3.25
N GLY A 188 -2.76 19.27 -4.04
CA GLY A 188 -3.78 20.18 -4.55
C GLY A 188 -5.07 19.46 -4.87
N THR A 189 -6.15 20.24 -4.96
CA THR A 189 -7.48 19.72 -5.24
C THR A 189 -8.16 20.58 -6.29
N THR A 190 -8.90 19.95 -7.20
CA THR A 190 -9.71 20.65 -8.21
C THR A 190 -10.95 19.84 -8.56
N THR A 191 -11.78 20.37 -9.44
CA THR A 191 -12.99 19.70 -9.94
C THR A 191 -12.79 19.25 -11.37
N ILE A 192 -13.22 18.02 -11.68
CA ILE A 192 -13.20 17.49 -13.04
C ILE A 192 -14.26 18.21 -13.88
N LYS A 193 -13.84 18.75 -15.02
CA LYS A 193 -14.72 19.42 -16.00
C LYS A 193 -14.48 18.83 -17.38
N ASP A 194 -15.55 18.40 -18.02
CA ASP A 194 -15.56 17.74 -19.33
C ASP A 194 -14.52 16.59 -19.42
N GLY A 195 -14.45 15.79 -18.33
CA GLY A 195 -13.52 14.67 -18.22
C GLY A 195 -12.05 15.05 -18.09
N ARG A 196 -11.74 16.31 -17.75
CA ARG A 196 -10.36 16.81 -17.60
C ARG A 196 -10.18 17.57 -16.30
N PHE A 197 -8.93 17.66 -15.86
CA PHE A 197 -8.53 18.47 -14.72
C PHE A 197 -7.09 18.95 -14.83
N GLU A 198 -6.77 20.01 -14.11
CA GLU A 198 -5.42 20.57 -13.98
C GLU A 198 -5.17 20.96 -12.53
N VAL A 199 -4.01 20.56 -12.00
CA VAL A 199 -3.53 20.93 -10.65
C VAL A 199 -2.09 21.41 -10.74
N LYS A 200 -1.78 22.52 -10.06
CA LYS A 200 -0.42 23.06 -9.97
C LYS A 200 0.15 22.77 -8.59
N LEU A 201 1.31 22.13 -8.56
CA LEU A 201 2.00 21.71 -7.34
C LEU A 201 3.40 22.33 -7.32
N GLN A 202 3.86 22.74 -6.15
CA GLN A 202 5.18 23.32 -5.97
C GLN A 202 6.19 22.29 -5.51
N LEU A 203 7.30 22.20 -6.26
CA LEU A 203 8.40 21.33 -5.90
C LEU A 203 9.40 22.04 -4.97
N PRO A 204 9.96 21.34 -3.98
CA PRO A 204 10.92 21.94 -3.07
C PRO A 204 12.25 22.25 -3.77
N ALA A 205 13.03 23.18 -3.21
CA ALA A 205 14.37 23.51 -3.73
C ALA A 205 15.38 22.36 -3.60
N LYS A 206 15.22 21.50 -2.59
CA LYS A 206 16.08 20.33 -2.38
C LYS A 206 15.36 19.08 -2.83
N MET A 207 15.82 18.52 -3.95
CA MET A 207 15.32 17.26 -4.50
C MET A 207 16.47 16.28 -4.76
N PRO A 208 17.02 15.63 -3.71
CA PRO A 208 18.10 14.65 -3.86
C PRO A 208 17.62 13.33 -4.48
N TRP A 209 16.31 13.21 -4.73
CA TRP A 209 15.69 12.01 -5.26
C TRP A 209 15.77 12.04 -6.78
N LYS A 210 16.13 10.90 -7.38
CA LYS A 210 16.14 10.75 -8.84
C LYS A 210 14.74 10.72 -9.44
N ARG A 211 13.73 10.41 -8.62
CA ARG A 211 12.35 10.17 -9.04
C ARG A 211 11.36 10.65 -8.01
N LEU A 212 10.19 11.06 -8.47
CA LEU A 212 9.00 11.34 -7.69
C LEU A 212 7.82 10.47 -8.15
N ASN A 213 6.81 10.36 -7.30
CA ASN A 213 5.53 9.75 -7.65
C ASN A 213 4.43 10.82 -7.54
N VAL A 214 3.57 10.89 -8.54
CA VAL A 214 2.33 11.64 -8.48
C VAL A 214 1.20 10.63 -8.31
N ARG A 215 0.29 10.90 -7.37
CA ARG A 215 -0.94 10.12 -7.20
C ARG A 215 -2.12 11.07 -7.31
N ALA A 216 -3.15 10.64 -8.03
CA ALA A 216 -4.42 11.32 -8.09
C ALA A 216 -5.52 10.38 -7.60
N TYR A 217 -6.41 10.90 -6.76
CA TYR A 217 -7.63 10.25 -6.34
C TYR A 217 -8.80 11.15 -6.72
N ALA A 218 -9.76 10.63 -7.46
CA ALA A 218 -10.97 11.33 -7.84
C ALA A 218 -12.18 10.62 -7.26
N ALA A 219 -13.15 11.40 -6.77
CA ALA A 219 -14.39 10.87 -6.24
C ALA A 219 -15.60 11.75 -6.54
N THR A 220 -16.72 11.08 -6.76
CA THR A 220 -18.08 11.59 -6.61
C THR A 220 -18.70 10.95 -5.35
N PRO A 221 -19.94 11.28 -4.96
CA PRO A 221 -20.58 10.58 -3.84
C PRO A 221 -20.73 9.06 -4.00
N THR A 222 -20.65 8.54 -5.23
CA THR A 222 -20.94 7.12 -5.53
C THR A 222 -19.84 6.40 -6.29
N GLU A 223 -18.85 7.12 -6.83
CA GLU A 223 -17.81 6.55 -7.68
C GLU A 223 -16.46 7.15 -7.38
N GLU A 224 -15.42 6.38 -7.69
CA GLU A 224 -14.04 6.74 -7.42
C GLU A 224 -13.12 6.29 -8.56
N ALA A 225 -11.92 6.86 -8.61
CA ALA A 225 -10.81 6.37 -9.40
C ALA A 225 -9.45 6.83 -8.84
N LEU A 226 -8.42 6.08 -9.21
CA LEU A 226 -7.03 6.38 -8.94
C LEU A 226 -6.25 6.57 -10.24
N GLY A 227 -5.16 7.33 -10.17
CA GLY A 227 -4.13 7.41 -11.19
C GLY A 227 -2.78 7.62 -10.56
N THR A 228 -1.74 7.05 -11.16
CA THR A 228 -0.37 7.30 -10.72
C THR A 228 0.51 7.64 -11.91
N LEU A 229 1.51 8.48 -11.66
CA LEU A 229 2.53 8.84 -12.64
C LEU A 229 3.88 8.90 -11.95
N ARG A 230 4.86 8.26 -12.56
CA ARG A 230 6.25 8.34 -12.11
C ARG A 230 6.96 9.45 -12.88
N LEU A 231 7.66 10.30 -12.15
CA LEU A 231 8.44 11.40 -12.72
C LEU A 231 9.92 11.19 -12.47
N ASP A 232 10.74 11.39 -13.49
CA ASP A 232 12.17 11.53 -13.32
C ASP A 232 12.49 12.99 -12.95
N VAL A 233 13.44 13.19 -12.05
CA VAL A 233 13.89 14.51 -11.60
C VAL A 233 15.10 14.90 -12.43
N GLN A 234 15.03 16.05 -13.11
CA GLN A 234 16.18 16.59 -13.83
C GLN A 234 17.30 16.91 -12.83
N ALA A 235 18.51 16.50 -13.18
CA ALA A 235 19.68 16.90 -12.40
C ALA A 235 19.77 18.44 -12.40
N PRO A 236 20.07 19.07 -11.26
CA PRO A 236 20.28 20.51 -11.23
C PRO A 236 21.38 20.87 -12.24
N HIS A 237 21.09 21.83 -13.12
CA HIS A 237 22.05 22.37 -14.06
C HIS A 237 23.23 22.90 -13.23
N GLN A 238 24.36 22.17 -13.20
CA GLN A 238 25.58 22.69 -12.60
C GLN A 238 26.06 23.82 -13.49
N GLU A 239 25.87 25.07 -13.05
CA GLU A 239 26.66 26.17 -13.56
C GLU A 239 28.13 25.79 -13.33
N SER A 240 28.87 25.64 -14.43
CA SER A 240 30.30 25.43 -14.39
C SER A 240 30.93 26.61 -13.65
N PRO A 241 31.77 26.41 -12.62
CA PRO A 241 32.51 27.51 -12.05
C PRO A 241 33.42 28.06 -13.16
N HIS A 242 33.14 29.27 -13.61
CA HIS A 242 34.03 29.97 -14.51
C HIS A 242 35.41 30.12 -13.85
N ARG A 243 36.41 29.89 -14.70
CA ARG A 243 37.87 29.93 -14.49
C ARG A 243 38.38 30.99 -13.52
#